data_AF-A0A7Y9W931-F1
#
_entry.id   AF-A0A7Y9W931-F1
#
_cell.length_a   1.000
_cell.length_b   1.000
_cell.length_c   1.000
_cell.angle_alpha   90.00
_cell.angle_beta   90.00
_cell.angle_gamma   90.00
#
_symmetry.space_group_name_H-M   'P 1'
#
loop_
_entity.id
_entity.type
_entity.pdbx_description
1 polymer ?
#
loop_
_entity_poly.entity_id
_entity_poly.type
_entity_poly.pdbx_seq_one_letter_code
_entity_poly.pdbx_strand_id
1 'polypeptide(L)' 'MLDPGFNLHLRGDLIASAWVVRKPTSDGIVTSLELFDANGENIAMLFGARKPGQPELAGWRELIDGIAPLEAGAAA' A
#
# COMPACT_ATOMS: atom_id res chain seq x y z
N MET A 1 12.22 9.46 2.21
CA MET A 1 13.15 8.57 2.95
C MET A 1 14.43 8.51 2.13
N LEU A 2 15.57 8.85 2.72
CA LEU A 2 16.86 8.90 2.02
C LEU A 2 17.78 7.88 2.70
N ASP A 3 17.64 6.62 2.30
CA ASP A 3 18.60 5.59 2.66
C ASP A 3 19.73 5.59 1.61
N PRO A 4 20.98 5.23 1.96
CA PRO A 4 22.10 5.28 1.02
C PRO A 4 21.90 4.50 -0.29
N GLY A 5 21.03 3.49 -0.29
CA GLY A 5 20.68 2.68 -1.46
C GLY A 5 19.28 2.92 -2.04
N PHE A 6 18.48 3.81 -1.44
CA PHE A 6 17.10 4.02 -1.87
C PHE A 6 16.58 5.41 -1.49
N ASN A 7 16.06 6.12 -2.49
CA ASN A 7 15.46 7.43 -2.31
C ASN A 7 14.02 7.39 -2.82
N LEU A 8 13.07 7.68 -1.92
CA LEU A 8 11.66 7.86 -2.27
C LEU A 8 11.24 9.30 -1.96
N HIS A 9 10.87 10.01 -3.03
CA HIS A 9 10.24 11.32 -2.97
C HIS A 9 8.77 11.14 -3.36
N LEU A 10 7.87 11.39 -2.40
CA LEU A 10 6.43 11.24 -2.58
C LEU A 10 5.75 12.55 -2.22
N ARG A 11 4.94 13.08 -3.13
CA ARG A 11 4.08 14.25 -2.91
C ARG A 11 2.80 13.81 -2.24
N GLY A 12 2.85 13.69 -0.91
CA GLY A 12 1.71 13.19 -0.13
C GLY A 12 0.44 14.03 -0.25
N ASP A 13 0.59 15.33 -0.53
CA ASP A 13 -0.50 16.28 -0.76
C ASP A 13 -1.30 16.00 -2.05
N LEU A 14 -0.76 15.20 -2.97
CA LEU A 14 -1.42 14.84 -4.23
C LEU A 14 -2.05 13.44 -4.20
N ILE A 15 -1.99 12.73 -3.07
CA ILE A 15 -2.68 11.46 -2.89
C ILE A 15 -4.15 11.77 -2.63
N ALA A 16 -5.02 11.41 -3.56
CA ALA A 16 -6.46 11.60 -3.42
C ALA A 16 -7.15 10.41 -2.74
N SER A 17 -6.64 9.20 -2.94
CA SER A 17 -7.16 8.02 -2.25
C SER A 17 -6.07 6.98 -1.98
N ALA A 18 -6.31 6.17 -0.95
CA ALA A 18 -5.47 5.05 -0.56
C ALA A 18 -6.33 3.82 -0.30
N TRP A 19 -5.91 2.67 -0.81
CA TRP A 19 -6.66 1.43 -0.74
C TRP A 19 -5.81 0.29 -0.22
N VAL A 20 -6.36 -0.47 0.72
CA VAL A 20 -5.85 -1.80 1.07
C VAL A 20 -6.50 -2.82 0.14
N VAL A 21 -5.70 -3.46 -0.71
CA VAL A 21 -6.19 -4.44 -1.69
C VAL A 21 -5.68 -5.82 -1.34
N ARG A 22 -6.58 -6.78 -1.17
CA ARG A 22 -6.25 -8.19 -0.87
C ARG A 22 -6.53 -9.04 -2.09
N LYS A 23 -5.47 -9.59 -2.68
CA LYS A 23 -5.53 -10.35 -3.93
C LYS A 23 -5.27 -11.83 -3.63
N PRO A 24 -6.21 -12.75 -3.92
CA PRO A 24 -5.94 -14.17 -3.88
C PRO A 24 -4.90 -14.56 -4.94
N THR A 25 -3.89 -15.33 -4.54
CA THR A 25 -2.87 -15.88 -5.43
C THR A 25 -2.66 -17.36 -5.15
N SER A 26 -1.86 -18.06 -5.97
CA SER A 26 -1.45 -19.45 -5.71
C SER A 26 -0.72 -19.63 -4.38
N ASP A 27 -0.05 -18.58 -3.91
CA ASP A 27 0.78 -18.59 -2.70
C ASP A 27 0.01 -18.09 -1.46
N GLY A 28 -1.31 -17.92 -1.60
CA GLY A 28 -2.19 -17.33 -0.58
C GLY A 28 -2.58 -15.88 -0.89
N ILE A 29 -3.09 -15.18 0.13
CA ILE A 29 -3.47 -13.77 0.00
C ILE A 29 -2.21 -12.91 -0.05
N VAL A 30 -2.19 -11.97 -0.99
CA VAL A 30 -1.19 -10.90 -1.07
C VAL A 30 -1.92 -9.57 -0.88
N THR A 31 -1.44 -8.79 0.08
CA THR A 31 -2.01 -7.51 0.47
C THR A 31 -1.12 -6.37 -0.04
N SER A 32 -1.70 -5.42 -0.78
CA SER A 32 -1.07 -4.14 -1.16
C SER A 32 -1.71 -2.95 -0.48
N LEU A 33 -0.90 -1.93 -0.21
CA LEU A 33 -1.36 -0.55 -0.02
C LEU A 33 -1.12 0.20 -1.33
N GLU A 34 -2.18 0.74 -1.91
CA GLU A 34 -2.16 1.38 -3.22
C GLU A 34 -2.59 2.84 -3.09
N LEU A 35 -1.80 3.76 -3.66
CA LEU A 35 -2.02 5.20 -3.61
C LEU A 35 -2.41 5.70 -5.00
N PHE A 36 -3.46 6.52 -5.08
CA PHE A 36 -3.97 7.07 -6.34
C PHE A 36 -4.12 8.59 -6.26
N ASP A 37 -3.91 9.24 -7.41
CA ASP A 37 -4.15 10.68 -7.57
C ASP A 37 -5.63 10.99 -7.82
N ALA A 38 -5.95 12.27 -8.00
CA ALA A 38 -7.32 12.73 -8.23
C ALA A 38 -7.93 12.26 -9.57
N ASN A 39 -7.10 11.83 -10.51
CA ASN A 39 -7.53 11.27 -11.79
C ASN A 39 -7.71 9.74 -11.72
N GLY A 40 -7.39 9.13 -10.58
CA GLY A 40 -7.41 7.68 -10.40
C GLY A 40 -6.16 6.99 -10.95
N GLU A 41 -5.09 7.71 -11.25
CA GLU A 41 -3.82 7.14 -11.68
C GLU A 41 -3.03 6.60 -10.50
N ASN A 42 -2.38 5.45 -10.67
CA ASN A 42 -1.59 4.83 -9.60
C ASN A 42 -0.29 5.60 -9.37
N ILE A 43 -0.12 6.14 -8.15
CA ILE A 43 1.09 6.84 -7.72
C ILE A 43 2.14 5.83 -7.23
N ALA A 44 1.72 4.89 -6.38
CA ALA A 44 2.59 3.87 -5.82
C ALA A 44 1.80 2.66 -5.32
N MET A 45 2.49 1.52 -5.24
CA MET A 45 2.01 0.31 -4.59
C MET A 45 3.08 -0.21 -3.64
N LEU A 46 2.69 -0.51 -2.41
CA LEU A 46 3.57 -1.06 -1.39
C LEU A 46 3.14 -2.48 -1.03
N PHE A 47 4.12 -3.35 -0.86
CA PHE A 47 3.94 -4.76 -0.55
C PHE A 47 4.95 -5.19 0.52
N GLY A 48 4.57 -6.18 1.33
CA GLY A 48 5.52 -6.91 2.16
C GLY A 48 6.51 -7.69 1.29
N ALA A 49 7.80 -7.54 1.57
CA ALA A 49 8.85 -8.25 0.84
C ALA A 49 8.65 -9.77 0.91
N ARG A 50 8.70 -10.45 -0.24
CA ARG A 50 8.60 -11.92 -0.31
C ARG A 50 9.35 -12.47 -1.53
N LYS A 51 9.71 -13.74 -1.47
CA LYS A 51 10.19 -14.50 -2.64
C LYS A 51 9.00 -15.23 -3.30
N PRO A 52 9.09 -15.57 -4.60
CA PRO A 52 8.08 -16.41 -5.25
C PRO A 52 7.84 -17.73 -4.50
N GLY A 53 6.58 -18.17 -4.40
CA GLY A 53 6.20 -19.38 -3.69
C GLY A 53 6.20 -19.24 -2.16
N GLN A 54 6.53 -18.07 -1.62
CA GLN A 54 6.40 -17.79 -0.18
C GLN A 54 5.17 -16.91 0.09
N PRO A 55 4.46 -17.17 1.21
CA PRO A 55 3.35 -16.34 1.63
C PRO A 55 3.85 -14.94 2.03
N GLU A 56 2.91 -13.99 2.11
CA GLU A 56 3.24 -12.64 2.57
C GLU A 56 3.74 -12.62 4.03
N LEU A 57 4.69 -11.72 4.31
CA LEU A 57 5.26 -11.53 5.64
C LEU A 57 4.13 -11.25 6.66
N ALA A 58 4.14 -11.98 7.77
CA ALA A 58 3.17 -11.78 8.85
C ALA A 58 3.21 -10.34 9.39
N GLY A 59 4.40 -9.79 9.62
CA GLY A 59 4.56 -8.41 10.08
C GLY A 59 4.01 -7.37 9.10
N TRP A 60 4.00 -7.65 7.79
CA TRP A 60 3.33 -6.78 6.82
C TRP A 60 1.81 -6.78 7.00
N ARG A 61 1.21 -7.96 7.18
CA ARG A 61 -0.22 -8.09 7.46
C ARG A 61 -0.61 -7.35 8.72
N GLU A 62 0.14 -7.55 9.80
CA GLU A 62 -0.09 -6.89 11.08
C GLU A 62 0.00 -5.35 10.96
N LEU A 63 0.98 -4.84 10.21
CA LEU A 63 1.10 -3.41 9.94
C LEU A 63 -0.11 -2.85 9.19
N ILE A 64 -0.58 -3.54 8.16
CA ILE A 64 -1.75 -3.12 7.37
C ILE A 64 -3.04 -3.19 8.19
N ASP A 65 -3.22 -4.26 8.97
CA ASP A 65 -4.39 -4.45 9.84
C ASP A 65 -4.48 -3.40 10.96
N GLY A 66 -3.33 -2.80 11.33
CA GLY A 66 -3.26 -1.69 12.29
C GLY A 66 -3.61 -0.32 11.70
N ILE A 67 -3.82 -0.19 10.39
CA ILE A 67 -4.17 1.08 9.76
C ILE A 67 -5.65 1.37 10.02
N ALA A 68 -5.94 2.50 10.66
CA ALA A 68 -7.31 2.97 10.78
C ALA A 68 -7.87 3.33 9.39
N PRO A 69 -9.13 2.98 9.08
CA PRO A 69 -9.79 3.48 7.89
C PRO A 69 -9.71 5.01 7.87
N LEU A 70 -9.50 5.59 6.69
CA LEU A 70 -9.65 7.03 6.54
C LEU A 70 -11.08 7.38 6.96
N GLU A 71 -11.22 8.25 7.94
CA GLU A 71 -12.51 8.89 8.23
C GLU A 71 -12.98 9.52 6.93
N ALA A 72 -14.21 9.22 6.53
CA ALA A 72 -14.79 9.81 5.34
C ALA A 72 -14.92 11.32 5.56
N GLY A 73 -13.90 12.07 5.17
CA GLY A 73 -13.98 13.52 5.05
C GLY A 73 -15.10 13.83 4.07
N ALA A 74 -16.09 14.62 4.49
CA ALA A 74 -17.24 14.99 3.70
C ALA A 74 -16.81 15.37 2.29
N ALA A 75 -17.19 14.52 1.32
CA ALA A 75 -17.11 14.87 -0.08
C ALA A 75 -17.98 16.13 -0.28
N ALA A 76 -17.32 17.25 -0.59
CA ALA A 76 -17.95 18.50 -0.97
C ALA A 76 -17.81 18.70 -2.48
#